data_AF-A0A317A1U7-F1
#
_entry.id   AF-A0A317A1U7-F1
#
_cell.length_a   1.000
_cell.length_b   1.000
_cell.length_c   1.000
_cell.angle_alpha   90.00
_cell.angle_beta   90.00
_cell.angle_gamma   90.00
#
_symmetry.space_group_name_H-M   'P 1'
#
loop_
_entity.id
_entity.type
_entity.pdbx_description
1 polymer ?
#
loop_
_entity_poly.entity_id
_entity_poly.type
_entity_poly.pdbx_seq_one_letter_code
_entity_poly.pdbx_strand_id
1 'polypeptide(L)'
;MLWTLPGPVRSLAHVTHRRYKSTNASLGTSEQLRILFCGADEFSIASLRAVVAAQRHVPGLIHDIHVLHRPAKPTGRGLKTLREVPIKRVATEELNLSTHAVDTFTGWTPPIPISLIIAVSFGLLVPPRILRHAQYGGLNVHPSLLPDLHGPAPIEHAITKGREYTGVTVQTLHPLHFDQGTILAQTPHPGVAIPHGTTAPELERQLAKAGAELLVHVLKSRRFVPPHEPAGWYATSNGPVSHAPKTTKQDRFVDFGQHTLAEILAKLHAFGDSWCTLPNGDRLILHDIVDTGMIDAAQRAPGIFIDPTLTATPNLLLIRAACGKIASLNKSTYEGKKHGFGNEKLMRMLAPANRGNFINNFIEPAGLTENEEDEYEAWKRSEPIAGEGVDPIKYWVELRDRHPSLSKFAIDMLSIPGSSCECERLFSELGDLLEPRRRSISPQLLAAIQCDRRWIRAGFGSGEVPVKGVISDEEMDAKYGVHKWDIS
;
A
#
# COMPACT_ATOMS: atom_id res chain seq x y z
N MET A 1 8.86 -58.68 9.29
CA MET A 1 7.64 -59.29 9.86
C MET A 1 6.52 -58.27 9.64
N LEU A 2 5.65 -58.41 8.63
CA LEU A 2 4.39 -59.22 8.64
C LEU A 2 3.62 -58.97 9.95
N TRP A 3 2.38 -58.49 9.96
CA TRP A 3 1.17 -59.30 9.85
C TRP A 3 -0.07 -58.38 9.70
N THR A 4 -0.79 -58.45 8.57
CA THR A 4 -2.19 -58.92 8.37
C THR A 4 -3.33 -58.22 9.13
N LEU A 5 -4.30 -57.71 8.34
CA LEU A 5 -5.64 -57.27 8.74
C LEU A 5 -6.57 -58.45 9.08
N PRO A 6 -7.55 -58.29 9.98
CA PRO A 6 -8.77 -59.09 10.01
C PRO A 6 -9.96 -58.34 9.38
N GLY A 7 -10.63 -59.00 8.44
CA GLY A 7 -11.99 -58.68 8.01
C GLY A 7 -13.06 -59.18 9.01
N PRO A 8 -14.34 -59.24 8.62
CA PRO A 8 -15.34 -58.24 8.98
C PRO A 8 -16.30 -58.70 10.07
N VAL A 9 -16.76 -57.77 10.92
CA VAL A 9 -17.89 -57.99 11.84
C VAL A 9 -19.14 -57.35 11.25
N ARG A 10 -20.19 -58.18 11.13
CA ARG A 10 -21.50 -57.84 10.56
C ARG A 10 -22.24 -56.79 11.39
N SER A 11 -22.81 -55.82 10.67
CA SER A 11 -24.15 -55.23 10.78
C SER A 11 -24.83 -55.23 12.16
N LEU A 12 -24.96 -54.03 12.72
CA LEU A 12 -26.19 -53.57 13.38
C LEU A 12 -26.46 -52.12 12.90
N ALA A 13 -27.14 -52.01 11.76
CA ALA A 13 -27.67 -50.73 11.30
C ALA A 13 -28.86 -50.34 12.19
N HIS A 14 -28.68 -49.33 13.04
CA HIS A 14 -29.81 -48.62 13.62
C HIS A 14 -30.48 -47.79 12.51
N VAL A 15 -31.57 -48.32 11.96
CA VAL A 15 -32.51 -47.60 11.11
C VAL A 15 -33.16 -46.52 11.98
N THR A 16 -32.61 -45.32 11.97
CA THR A 16 -33.35 -44.14 12.43
C THR A 16 -34.31 -43.76 11.31
N HIS A 17 -35.56 -44.18 11.43
CA HIS A 17 -36.67 -43.63 10.67
C HIS A 17 -36.83 -42.14 11.04
N ARG A 18 -36.03 -41.26 10.44
CA ARG A 18 -36.37 -39.83 10.38
C ARG A 18 -37.61 -39.72 9.49
N ARG A 19 -38.74 -39.40 10.13
CA ARG A 19 -39.95 -38.95 9.44
C ARG A 19 -39.56 -37.83 8.48
N TYR A 20 -39.63 -38.09 7.18
CA TYR A 20 -39.73 -37.05 6.18
C TYR A 20 -41.02 -36.27 6.49
N LYS A 21 -40.89 -35.11 7.14
CA LYS A 21 -41.91 -34.07 7.00
C LYS A 21 -41.70 -33.47 5.62
N SER A 22 -42.35 -34.09 4.64
CA SER A 22 -42.69 -33.42 3.39
C SER A 22 -43.69 -32.33 3.74
N THR A 23 -43.22 -31.15 4.09
CA THR A 23 -44.02 -29.96 3.80
C THR A 23 -44.00 -29.83 2.29
N ASN A 24 -45.11 -30.19 1.64
CA ASN A 24 -45.45 -29.62 0.35
C ASN A 24 -45.47 -28.10 0.56
N ALA A 25 -44.31 -27.47 0.42
CA ALA A 25 -44.23 -26.03 0.24
C ALA A 25 -44.93 -25.80 -1.10
N SER A 26 -46.10 -25.19 -1.01
CA SER A 26 -46.81 -24.63 -2.15
C SER A 26 -45.81 -23.93 -3.08
N LEU A 27 -45.64 -24.48 -4.28
CA LEU A 27 -45.12 -23.77 -5.45
C LEU A 27 -46.04 -22.57 -5.70
N GLY A 28 -45.79 -21.46 -5.01
CA GLY A 28 -46.80 -20.40 -4.95
C GLY A 28 -46.49 -19.24 -4.02
N THR A 29 -45.25 -18.77 -3.96
CA THR A 29 -44.88 -17.34 -3.86
C THR A 29 -43.38 -17.25 -4.15
N SER A 30 -42.96 -16.35 -5.03
CA SER A 30 -41.55 -16.01 -5.20
C SER A 30 -41.05 -15.47 -3.86
N GLU A 31 -40.28 -16.24 -3.07
CA GLU A 31 -39.76 -15.76 -1.79
C GLU A 31 -38.92 -14.51 -2.02
N GLN A 32 -39.38 -13.39 -1.47
CA GLN A 32 -38.76 -12.09 -1.58
C GLN A 32 -37.39 -12.10 -0.88
N LEU A 33 -36.40 -11.42 -1.44
CA LEU A 33 -35.04 -11.43 -0.93
C LEU A 33 -34.89 -10.59 0.34
N ARG A 34 -34.28 -11.20 1.36
CA ARG A 34 -33.63 -10.49 2.48
C ARG A 34 -32.13 -10.44 2.23
N ILE A 35 -31.61 -9.24 1.99
CA ILE A 35 -30.26 -9.01 1.49
C ILE A 35 -29.36 -8.51 2.62
N LEU A 36 -28.19 -9.13 2.75
CA LEU A 36 -27.05 -8.56 3.47
C LEU A 36 -26.09 -7.96 2.44
N PHE A 37 -26.07 -6.64 2.31
CA PHE A 37 -25.20 -5.91 1.40
C PHE A 37 -23.90 -5.52 2.09
N CYS A 38 -22.78 -6.11 1.68
CA CYS A 38 -21.46 -5.85 2.23
C CYS A 38 -20.69 -4.88 1.31
N GLY A 39 -20.32 -3.70 1.81
CA GLY A 39 -19.61 -2.70 1.02
C GLY A 39 -18.91 -1.63 1.85
N ALA A 40 -18.22 -0.69 1.17
CA ALA A 40 -17.44 0.35 1.85
C ALA A 40 -17.32 1.66 1.06
N ASP A 41 -17.07 1.60 -0.25
CA ASP A 41 -16.64 2.72 -1.11
C ASP A 41 -17.72 3.19 -2.11
N GLU A 42 -17.39 4.19 -2.94
CA GLU A 42 -18.28 4.75 -3.96
C GLU A 42 -18.73 3.70 -5.00
N PHE A 43 -17.84 2.79 -5.40
CA PHE A 43 -18.18 1.67 -6.28
C PHE A 43 -19.31 0.80 -5.69
N SER A 44 -19.20 0.44 -4.40
CA SER A 44 -20.24 -0.31 -3.70
C SER A 44 -21.53 0.50 -3.45
N ILE A 45 -21.43 1.81 -3.26
CA ILE A 45 -22.59 2.70 -3.08
C ILE A 45 -23.47 2.74 -4.33
N ALA A 46 -22.88 2.77 -5.53
CA ALA A 46 -23.64 2.72 -6.78
C ALA A 46 -24.53 1.45 -6.85
N SER A 47 -23.95 0.31 -6.50
CA SER A 47 -24.66 -0.98 -6.43
C SER A 47 -25.75 -0.97 -5.36
N LEU A 48 -25.48 -0.45 -4.15
CA LEU A 48 -26.47 -0.34 -3.08
C LEU A 48 -27.69 0.50 -3.51
N ARG A 49 -27.45 1.67 -4.11
CA ARG A 49 -28.53 2.55 -4.62
C ARG A 49 -29.38 1.84 -5.66
N ALA A 50 -28.77 1.09 -6.58
CA ALA A 50 -29.50 0.34 -7.60
C ALA A 50 -30.31 -0.81 -7.01
N VAL A 51 -29.81 -1.51 -5.98
CA VAL A 51 -30.56 -2.56 -5.27
C VAL A 51 -31.76 -1.97 -4.52
N VAL A 52 -31.60 -0.84 -3.82
CA VAL A 52 -32.73 -0.14 -3.17
C VAL A 52 -33.74 0.36 -4.21
N ALA A 53 -33.28 0.87 -5.35
CA ALA A 53 -34.18 1.23 -6.44
C ALA A 53 -34.94 -0.02 -6.95
N ALA A 54 -34.28 -1.17 -7.10
CA ALA A 54 -34.93 -2.41 -7.51
C ALA A 54 -35.97 -2.89 -6.48
N GLN A 55 -35.72 -2.72 -5.18
CA GLN A 55 -36.70 -3.01 -4.12
C GLN A 55 -37.99 -2.20 -4.31
N ARG A 56 -37.88 -0.92 -4.67
CA ARG A 56 -39.03 -0.02 -4.87
C ARG A 56 -39.78 -0.29 -6.17
N HIS A 57 -39.07 -0.62 -7.24
CA HIS A 57 -39.65 -0.70 -8.59
C HIS A 57 -40.01 -2.12 -9.04
N VAL A 58 -39.56 -3.16 -8.34
CA VAL A 58 -39.84 -4.56 -8.68
C VAL A 58 -40.56 -5.24 -7.49
N PRO A 59 -41.90 -5.15 -7.43
CA PRO A 59 -42.67 -5.73 -6.34
C PRO A 59 -42.38 -7.22 -6.16
N GLY A 60 -42.17 -7.63 -4.90
CA GLY A 60 -41.91 -9.04 -4.57
C GLY A 60 -40.49 -9.53 -4.88
N LEU A 61 -39.57 -8.67 -5.33
CA LEU A 61 -38.17 -9.06 -5.52
C LEU A 61 -37.38 -9.01 -4.21
N ILE A 62 -37.48 -7.90 -3.47
CA ILE A 62 -36.68 -7.63 -2.27
C ILE A 62 -37.61 -7.23 -1.14
N HIS A 63 -37.54 -7.97 -0.04
CA HIS A 63 -38.26 -7.67 1.19
C HIS A 63 -37.50 -6.65 2.03
N ASP A 64 -36.20 -6.88 2.25
CA ASP A 64 -35.40 -6.11 3.21
C ASP A 64 -33.91 -6.09 2.86
N ILE A 65 -33.22 -5.02 3.27
CA ILE A 65 -31.81 -4.77 2.98
C ILE A 65 -31.11 -4.29 4.25
N HIS A 66 -30.11 -5.04 4.69
CA HIS A 66 -29.18 -4.62 5.73
C HIS A 66 -27.80 -4.38 5.14
N VAL A 67 -27.13 -3.30 5.58
CA VAL A 67 -25.80 -2.95 5.09
C VAL A 67 -24.75 -3.35 6.12
N LEU A 68 -23.74 -4.10 5.70
CA LEU A 68 -22.59 -4.46 6.51
C LEU A 68 -21.36 -3.72 5.97
N HIS A 69 -20.69 -2.99 6.85
CA HIS A 69 -19.54 -2.18 6.49
C HIS A 69 -18.43 -2.33 7.53
N ARG A 70 -17.21 -1.92 7.18
CA ARG A 70 -16.10 -1.91 8.14
C ARG A 70 -16.23 -0.73 9.10
N PRO A 71 -15.76 -0.84 10.36
CA PRO A 71 -15.74 0.30 11.27
C PRO A 71 -14.79 1.38 10.77
N ALA A 72 -14.99 2.61 11.28
CA ALA A 72 -14.09 3.72 11.02
C ALA A 72 -12.67 3.37 11.51
N LYS A 73 -11.66 3.80 10.73
CA LYS A 73 -10.25 3.58 11.09
C LYS A 73 -9.58 4.91 11.44
N PRO A 74 -8.73 4.94 12.48
CA PRO A 74 -7.86 6.08 12.74
C PRO A 74 -6.91 6.33 11.55
N THR A 75 -6.76 7.59 11.15
CA THR A 75 -5.96 8.03 10.00
C THR A 75 -5.29 9.39 10.27
N GLY A 76 -4.36 9.78 9.38
CA GLY A 76 -3.61 11.02 9.46
C GLY A 76 -2.38 10.94 10.38
N ARG A 77 -1.62 12.06 10.46
CA ARG A 77 -0.47 12.15 11.37
C ARG A 77 -0.96 12.04 12.82
N GLY A 78 -0.40 11.11 13.58
CA GLY A 78 -0.81 10.84 14.95
C GLY A 78 -2.15 10.12 15.10
N LEU A 79 -2.76 9.61 14.01
CA LEU A 79 -3.99 8.79 14.02
C LEU A 79 -5.18 9.43 14.75
N LYS A 80 -5.26 10.76 14.81
CA LYS A 80 -6.31 11.49 15.54
C LYS A 80 -7.62 11.59 14.76
N THR A 81 -7.59 11.43 13.45
CA THR A 81 -8.77 11.59 12.59
C THR A 81 -9.37 10.22 12.27
N LEU A 82 -10.58 9.96 12.75
CA LEU A 82 -11.33 8.79 12.33
C LEU A 82 -11.87 9.00 10.91
N ARG A 83 -11.47 8.12 10.00
CA ARG A 83 -12.03 8.06 8.65
C ARG A 83 -13.15 7.05 8.64
N GLU A 84 -14.38 7.54 8.55
CA GLU A 84 -15.55 6.69 8.33
C GLU A 84 -15.60 6.17 6.89
N VAL A 85 -16.27 5.03 6.71
CA VAL A 85 -16.56 4.48 5.38
C VAL A 85 -17.77 5.20 4.77
N PRO A 86 -17.70 5.69 3.52
CA PRO A 86 -18.74 6.53 2.94
C PRO A 86 -20.10 5.82 2.85
N ILE A 87 -20.12 4.50 2.64
CA ILE A 87 -21.37 3.73 2.54
C ILE A 87 -22.24 3.82 3.79
N LYS A 88 -21.65 4.00 4.99
CA LYS A 88 -22.39 4.09 6.26
C LYS A 88 -23.36 5.27 6.20
N ARG A 89 -22.86 6.46 5.84
CA ARG A 89 -23.65 7.69 5.73
C ARG A 89 -24.77 7.53 4.72
N VAL A 90 -24.45 7.03 3.53
CA VAL A 90 -25.45 6.81 2.46
C VAL A 90 -26.54 5.84 2.92
N ALA A 91 -26.16 4.74 3.57
CA ALA A 91 -27.12 3.76 4.07
C ALA A 91 -28.05 4.35 5.14
N THR A 92 -27.52 5.03 6.15
CA THR A 92 -28.32 5.52 7.29
C THR A 92 -29.08 6.80 6.98
N GLU A 93 -28.44 7.80 6.36
CA GLU A 93 -29.01 9.14 6.21
C GLU A 93 -29.80 9.31 4.90
N GLU A 94 -29.35 8.68 3.81
CA GLU A 94 -29.97 8.87 2.49
C GLU A 94 -30.99 7.76 2.16
N LEU A 95 -30.70 6.51 2.58
CA LEU A 95 -31.49 5.34 2.22
C LEU A 95 -32.33 4.77 3.37
N ASN A 96 -32.12 5.24 4.60
CA ASN A 96 -32.79 4.77 5.83
C ASN A 96 -32.69 3.25 6.04
N LEU A 97 -31.50 2.68 5.81
CA LEU A 97 -31.21 1.26 5.99
C LEU A 97 -30.54 0.96 7.33
N SER A 98 -30.80 -0.23 7.86
CA SER A 98 -30.09 -0.74 9.04
C SER A 98 -28.65 -1.10 8.69
N THR A 99 -27.69 -0.70 9.55
CA THR A 99 -26.26 -0.94 9.32
C THR A 99 -25.60 -1.79 10.41
N HIS A 100 -24.56 -2.54 10.04
CA HIS A 100 -23.74 -3.36 10.93
C HIS A 100 -22.27 -3.09 10.69
N ALA A 101 -21.55 -2.59 11.71
CA ALA A 101 -20.11 -2.35 11.63
C ALA A 101 -19.33 -3.60 12.09
N VAL A 102 -18.54 -4.20 11.19
CA VAL A 102 -17.82 -5.46 11.43
C VAL A 102 -16.40 -5.35 10.90
N ASP A 103 -15.39 -5.50 11.76
CA ASP A 103 -13.99 -5.52 11.33
C ASP A 103 -13.51 -6.91 10.94
N THR A 104 -14.07 -7.94 11.57
CA THR A 104 -13.83 -9.35 11.32
C THR A 104 -15.11 -10.15 11.52
N PHE A 105 -15.28 -11.23 10.77
CA PHE A 105 -16.38 -12.15 10.99
C PHE A 105 -16.17 -13.06 12.22
N THR A 106 -15.02 -13.06 12.89
CA THR A 106 -14.82 -13.88 14.10
C THR A 106 -15.85 -13.52 15.17
N GLY A 107 -16.63 -14.52 15.64
CA GLY A 107 -17.67 -14.32 16.66
C GLY A 107 -18.93 -13.59 16.20
N TRP A 108 -19.01 -13.14 14.94
CA TRP A 108 -20.15 -12.39 14.43
C TRP A 108 -21.13 -13.26 13.63
N THR A 109 -22.43 -13.12 13.83
CA THR A 109 -23.46 -13.74 12.99
C THR A 109 -24.47 -12.69 12.54
N PRO A 110 -25.04 -12.81 11.33
CA PRO A 110 -26.14 -11.94 10.93
C PRO A 110 -27.24 -11.97 12.00
N PRO A 111 -27.70 -10.82 12.50
CA PRO A 111 -28.74 -10.78 13.54
C PRO A 111 -30.14 -11.07 12.98
N ILE A 112 -30.25 -11.27 11.67
CA ILE A 112 -31.51 -11.51 10.96
C ILE A 112 -31.36 -12.68 9.97
N PRO A 113 -32.46 -13.34 9.59
CA PRO A 113 -32.45 -14.30 8.50
C PRO A 113 -32.07 -13.62 7.17
N ILE A 114 -31.03 -14.14 6.51
CA ILE A 114 -30.56 -13.66 5.21
C ILE A 114 -30.88 -14.72 4.15
N SER A 115 -31.38 -14.28 3.00
CA SER A 115 -31.57 -15.16 1.84
C SER A 115 -30.42 -15.05 0.84
N LEU A 116 -29.80 -13.87 0.72
CA LEU A 116 -28.74 -13.58 -0.23
C LEU A 116 -27.74 -12.57 0.36
N ILE A 117 -26.45 -12.83 0.18
CA ILE A 117 -25.38 -11.89 0.51
C ILE A 117 -24.90 -11.23 -0.78
N ILE A 118 -24.69 -9.92 -0.78
CA ILE A 118 -24.11 -9.21 -1.93
C ILE A 118 -22.87 -8.49 -1.43
N ALA A 119 -21.68 -8.91 -1.89
CA ALA A 119 -20.43 -8.26 -1.60
C ALA A 119 -19.99 -7.38 -2.78
N VAL A 120 -19.65 -6.13 -2.51
CA VAL A 120 -19.11 -5.20 -3.49
C VAL A 120 -18.03 -4.38 -2.80
N SER A 121 -16.77 -4.49 -3.23
CA SER A 121 -15.63 -3.78 -2.63
C SER A 121 -15.53 -3.85 -1.08
N PHE A 122 -15.90 -4.99 -0.49
CA PHE A 122 -15.99 -5.12 0.97
C PHE A 122 -14.63 -5.42 1.65
N GLY A 123 -13.74 -6.13 0.95
CA GLY A 123 -12.38 -6.41 1.42
C GLY A 123 -12.25 -7.45 2.54
N LEU A 124 -13.32 -8.18 2.88
CA LEU A 124 -13.28 -9.37 3.75
C LEU A 124 -13.91 -10.57 3.03
N LEU A 125 -13.32 -11.74 3.21
CA LEU A 125 -13.88 -13.00 2.72
C LEU A 125 -15.07 -13.39 3.62
N VAL A 126 -16.25 -13.60 3.03
CA VAL A 126 -17.42 -14.06 3.77
C VAL A 126 -17.22 -15.54 4.09
N PRO A 127 -17.15 -15.95 5.37
CA PRO A 127 -16.79 -17.31 5.73
C PRO A 127 -17.91 -18.31 5.35
N PRO A 128 -17.56 -19.58 5.10
CA PRO A 128 -18.53 -20.62 4.71
C PRO A 128 -19.72 -20.75 5.67
N ARG A 129 -19.50 -20.53 6.98
CA ARG A 129 -20.59 -20.59 7.97
C ARG A 129 -21.67 -19.54 7.71
N ILE A 130 -21.30 -18.33 7.29
CA ILE A 130 -22.24 -17.24 7.02
C ILE A 130 -22.89 -17.47 5.65
N LEU A 131 -22.12 -17.87 4.63
CA LEU A 131 -22.65 -18.19 3.30
C LEU A 131 -23.71 -19.30 3.35
N ARG A 132 -23.51 -20.34 4.15
CA ARG A 132 -24.48 -21.44 4.32
C ARG A 132 -25.78 -21.04 5.01
N HIS A 133 -25.81 -19.93 5.75
CA HIS A 133 -27.05 -19.41 6.32
C HIS A 133 -27.90 -18.66 5.29
N ALA A 134 -27.30 -18.23 4.17
CA ALA A 134 -28.03 -17.61 3.09
C ALA A 134 -28.56 -18.67 2.12
N GLN A 135 -29.88 -18.72 1.94
CA GLN A 135 -30.59 -19.67 1.05
C GLN A 135 -29.97 -19.77 -0.35
N TYR A 136 -29.57 -18.64 -0.92
CA TYR A 136 -28.99 -18.53 -2.25
C TYR A 136 -27.48 -18.26 -2.22
N GLY A 137 -26.83 -18.38 -1.06
CA GLY A 137 -25.42 -18.05 -0.87
C GLY A 137 -25.16 -16.55 -1.01
N GLY A 138 -24.25 -16.17 -1.90
CA GLY A 138 -24.01 -14.77 -2.17
C GLY A 138 -23.40 -14.47 -3.52
N LEU A 139 -23.34 -13.18 -3.83
CA LEU A 139 -22.85 -12.60 -5.07
C LEU A 139 -21.67 -11.67 -4.79
N ASN A 140 -20.76 -11.57 -5.75
CA ASN A 140 -19.71 -10.56 -5.80
C ASN A 140 -19.85 -9.76 -7.11
N VAL A 141 -19.72 -8.44 -7.02
CA VAL A 141 -19.58 -7.55 -8.20
C VAL A 141 -18.11 -7.16 -8.32
N HIS A 142 -17.45 -7.67 -9.35
CA HIS A 142 -16.02 -7.50 -9.56
C HIS A 142 -15.73 -6.57 -10.76
N PRO A 143 -14.93 -5.50 -10.61
CA PRO A 143 -14.67 -4.51 -11.68
C PRO A 143 -13.65 -4.98 -12.74
N SER A 144 -13.79 -6.23 -13.21
CA SER A 144 -13.09 -6.72 -14.40
C SER A 144 -13.91 -7.78 -15.14
N LEU A 145 -13.43 -8.17 -16.32
CA LEU A 145 -13.90 -9.34 -17.07
C LEU A 145 -13.15 -10.58 -16.61
N LEU A 146 -13.63 -11.24 -15.55
CA LEU A 146 -12.99 -12.46 -15.03
C LEU A 146 -12.89 -13.56 -16.11
N PRO A 147 -11.79 -14.33 -16.13
CA PRO A 147 -10.72 -14.41 -15.11
C PRO A 147 -9.62 -13.33 -15.18
N ASP A 148 -9.65 -12.41 -16.16
CA ASP A 148 -8.66 -11.33 -16.22
C ASP A 148 -8.83 -10.35 -15.06
N LEU A 149 -7.70 -9.82 -14.58
CA LEU A 149 -7.58 -8.88 -13.48
C LEU A 149 -8.34 -9.32 -12.21
N HIS A 150 -8.30 -10.62 -11.89
CA HIS A 150 -8.76 -11.09 -10.58
C HIS A 150 -7.86 -10.53 -9.47
N GLY A 151 -8.41 -10.27 -8.28
CA GLY A 151 -7.68 -9.68 -7.17
C GLY A 151 -8.14 -8.27 -6.81
N PRO A 152 -7.50 -7.63 -5.82
CA PRO A 152 -8.07 -6.48 -5.12
C PRO A 152 -7.96 -5.11 -5.82
N ALA A 153 -7.24 -4.97 -6.93
CA ALA A 153 -7.06 -3.66 -7.60
C ALA A 153 -7.24 -3.71 -9.14
N PRO A 154 -8.35 -4.26 -9.66
CA PRO A 154 -8.52 -4.49 -11.10
C PRO A 154 -8.52 -3.20 -11.93
N ILE A 155 -9.03 -2.09 -11.40
CA ILE A 155 -9.20 -0.83 -12.13
C ILE A 155 -7.84 -0.22 -12.47
N GLU A 156 -6.97 -0.10 -11.47
CA GLU A 156 -5.62 0.44 -11.64
C GLU A 156 -4.76 -0.46 -12.53
N HIS A 157 -4.91 -1.79 -12.39
CA HIS A 157 -4.19 -2.75 -13.23
C HIS A 157 -4.70 -2.77 -14.67
N ALA A 158 -5.98 -2.48 -14.92
CA ALA A 158 -6.50 -2.33 -16.28
C ALA A 158 -5.82 -1.17 -17.01
N ILE A 159 -5.65 -0.03 -16.33
CA ILE A 159 -5.00 1.16 -16.87
C ILE A 159 -3.50 0.91 -17.06
N THR A 160 -2.80 0.44 -16.03
CA THR A 160 -1.34 0.25 -16.10
C THR A 160 -0.90 -0.85 -17.06
N LYS A 161 -1.74 -1.86 -17.33
CA LYS A 161 -1.50 -2.89 -18.34
C LYS A 161 -1.95 -2.47 -19.74
N GLY A 162 -2.44 -1.24 -19.92
CA GLY A 162 -2.88 -0.73 -21.21
C GLY A 162 -4.02 -1.53 -21.83
N ARG A 163 -4.98 -2.02 -21.02
CA ARG A 163 -6.16 -2.70 -21.53
C ARG A 163 -6.99 -1.73 -22.36
N GLU A 164 -7.39 -2.13 -23.57
CA GLU A 164 -8.32 -1.34 -24.40
C GLU A 164 -9.76 -1.45 -23.89
N TYR A 165 -10.10 -2.61 -23.33
CA TYR A 165 -11.41 -2.91 -22.75
C TYR A 165 -11.25 -3.60 -21.39
N THR A 166 -12.15 -3.27 -20.47
CA THR A 166 -12.38 -3.99 -19.22
C THR A 166 -13.89 -4.23 -19.08
N GLY A 167 -14.40 -4.46 -17.87
CA GLY A 167 -15.82 -4.62 -17.67
C GLY A 167 -16.15 -4.94 -16.22
N VAL A 168 -17.35 -5.47 -16.02
CA VAL A 168 -17.79 -5.93 -14.71
C VAL A 168 -18.27 -7.37 -14.81
N THR A 169 -17.94 -8.16 -13.79
CA THR A 169 -18.43 -9.52 -13.62
C THR A 169 -19.27 -9.62 -12.36
N VAL A 170 -20.47 -10.19 -12.48
CA VAL A 170 -21.26 -10.66 -11.33
C VAL A 170 -21.09 -12.16 -11.24
N GLN A 171 -20.57 -12.63 -10.12
CA GLN A 171 -20.30 -14.05 -9.84
C GLN A 171 -20.89 -14.45 -8.49
N THR A 172 -20.97 -15.74 -8.21
CA THR A 172 -21.26 -16.22 -6.85
C THR A 172 -20.07 -15.97 -5.91
N LEU A 173 -20.30 -15.96 -4.60
CA LEU A 173 -19.21 -15.94 -3.61
C LEU A 173 -18.65 -17.35 -3.42
N HIS A 174 -17.34 -17.52 -3.64
CA HIS A 174 -16.66 -18.77 -3.35
C HIS A 174 -16.34 -18.88 -1.84
N PRO A 175 -16.53 -20.03 -1.18
CA PRO A 175 -16.39 -20.14 0.28
C PRO A 175 -14.97 -19.91 0.83
N LEU A 176 -13.94 -20.13 0.01
CA LEU A 176 -12.54 -20.12 0.45
C LEU A 176 -11.64 -19.14 -0.30
N HIS A 177 -12.09 -18.60 -1.44
CA HIS A 177 -11.24 -17.85 -2.37
C HIS A 177 -11.97 -16.63 -2.89
N PHE A 178 -11.22 -15.56 -3.17
CA PHE A 178 -11.75 -14.42 -3.90
C PHE A 178 -11.80 -14.74 -5.39
N ASP A 179 -12.78 -14.16 -6.08
CA ASP A 179 -12.87 -14.13 -7.54
C ASP A 179 -12.85 -15.48 -8.26
N GLN A 180 -13.32 -16.53 -7.58
CA GLN A 180 -13.43 -17.90 -8.10
C GLN A 180 -14.86 -18.43 -8.04
N GLY A 181 -15.85 -17.53 -8.05
CA GLY A 181 -17.25 -17.90 -8.12
C GLY A 181 -17.68 -18.31 -9.51
N THR A 182 -18.85 -18.92 -9.60
CA THR A 182 -19.52 -19.14 -10.89
C THR A 182 -19.94 -17.78 -11.44
N ILE A 183 -19.44 -17.43 -12.64
CA ILE A 183 -19.80 -16.20 -13.33
C ILE A 183 -21.26 -16.28 -13.79
N LEU A 184 -22.11 -15.40 -13.27
CA LEU A 184 -23.54 -15.34 -13.59
C LEU A 184 -23.87 -14.32 -14.67
N ALA A 185 -23.08 -13.26 -14.78
CA ALA A 185 -23.19 -12.27 -15.84
C ALA A 185 -21.88 -11.48 -15.99
N GLN A 186 -21.63 -11.00 -17.20
CA GLN A 186 -20.57 -10.03 -17.51
C GLN A 186 -21.15 -8.90 -18.33
N THR A 187 -20.52 -7.73 -18.29
CA THR A 187 -20.77 -6.70 -19.30
C THR A 187 -20.60 -7.31 -20.70
N PRO A 188 -21.50 -7.05 -21.67
CA PRO A 188 -21.44 -7.66 -23.00
C PRO A 188 -20.13 -7.36 -23.72
N HIS A 189 -19.72 -8.26 -24.63
CA HIS A 189 -18.56 -8.05 -25.50
C HIS A 189 -18.69 -6.73 -26.30
N PRO A 190 -17.60 -5.94 -26.45
CA PRO A 190 -16.22 -6.18 -25.98
C PRO A 190 -15.95 -5.80 -24.52
N GLY A 191 -16.94 -5.27 -23.81
CA GLY A 191 -16.83 -4.74 -22.45
C GLY A 191 -16.97 -3.21 -22.43
N VAL A 192 -16.39 -2.59 -21.41
CA VAL A 192 -16.29 -1.13 -21.25
C VAL A 192 -14.93 -0.68 -21.78
N ALA A 193 -14.93 0.24 -22.75
CA ALA A 193 -13.71 0.79 -23.33
C ALA A 193 -12.93 1.61 -22.30
N ILE A 194 -11.61 1.60 -22.41
CA ILE A 194 -10.69 2.46 -21.65
C ILE A 194 -10.00 3.40 -22.62
N PRO A 195 -10.59 4.57 -22.92
CA PRO A 195 -9.93 5.58 -23.75
C PRO A 195 -8.55 5.99 -23.21
N HIS A 196 -7.64 6.39 -24.09
CA HIS A 196 -6.36 6.96 -23.68
C HIS A 196 -6.57 8.17 -22.77
N GLY A 197 -5.81 8.24 -21.67
CA GLY A 197 -5.93 9.30 -20.67
C GLY A 197 -6.96 9.03 -19.56
N THR A 198 -7.73 7.94 -19.65
CA THR A 198 -8.72 7.59 -18.61
C THR A 198 -8.04 7.39 -17.26
N THR A 199 -8.50 8.11 -16.25
CA THR A 199 -8.03 7.99 -14.86
C THR A 199 -8.78 6.90 -14.10
N ALA A 200 -8.17 6.33 -13.05
CA ALA A 200 -8.82 5.32 -12.22
C ALA A 200 -10.16 5.80 -11.62
N PRO A 201 -10.29 7.03 -11.09
CA PRO A 201 -11.59 7.52 -10.61
C PRO A 201 -12.66 7.65 -11.70
N GLU A 202 -12.27 7.99 -12.94
CA GLU A 202 -13.20 8.03 -14.08
C GLU A 202 -13.67 6.64 -14.46
N LEU A 203 -12.73 5.69 -14.57
CA LEU A 203 -13.03 4.30 -14.88
C LEU A 203 -13.88 3.66 -13.77
N GLU A 204 -13.58 3.93 -12.50
CA GLU A 204 -14.36 3.48 -11.35
C GLU A 204 -15.82 3.93 -11.47
N ARG A 205 -16.09 5.20 -11.79
CA ARG A 205 -17.46 5.70 -11.96
C ARG A 205 -18.21 4.98 -13.09
N GLN A 206 -17.53 4.73 -14.22
CA GLN A 206 -18.13 4.02 -15.35
C GLN A 206 -18.46 2.56 -14.98
N LEU A 207 -17.51 1.87 -14.35
CA LEU A 207 -17.68 0.48 -13.92
C LEU A 207 -18.67 0.35 -12.77
N ALA A 208 -18.74 1.30 -11.84
CA ALA A 208 -19.70 1.30 -10.75
C ALA A 208 -21.14 1.34 -11.29
N LYS A 209 -21.39 2.18 -12.31
CA LYS A 209 -22.68 2.24 -12.99
C LYS A 209 -22.98 0.92 -13.71
N ALA A 210 -22.05 0.42 -14.52
CA ALA A 210 -22.24 -0.83 -15.26
C ALA A 210 -22.47 -2.03 -14.31
N GLY A 211 -21.73 -2.09 -13.21
CA GLY A 211 -21.87 -3.15 -12.21
C GLY A 211 -23.19 -3.09 -11.45
N ALA A 212 -23.67 -1.90 -11.13
CA ALA A 212 -24.98 -1.70 -10.51
C ALA A 212 -26.12 -2.17 -11.43
N GLU A 213 -26.06 -1.82 -12.72
CA GLU A 213 -27.02 -2.26 -13.73
C GLU A 213 -26.99 -3.78 -13.91
N LEU A 214 -25.79 -4.36 -14.02
CA LEU A 214 -25.57 -5.80 -14.19
C LEU A 214 -26.05 -6.60 -12.96
N LEU A 215 -25.81 -6.10 -11.75
CA LEU A 215 -26.30 -6.72 -10.52
C LEU A 215 -27.83 -6.74 -10.48
N VAL A 216 -28.49 -5.62 -10.80
CA VAL A 216 -29.96 -5.57 -10.85
C VAL A 216 -30.50 -6.51 -11.93
N HIS A 217 -29.81 -6.63 -13.07
CA HIS A 217 -30.18 -7.60 -14.10
C HIS A 217 -30.12 -9.05 -13.56
N VAL A 218 -29.06 -9.43 -12.85
CA VAL A 218 -28.94 -10.76 -12.22
C VAL A 218 -30.04 -11.01 -11.19
N LEU A 219 -30.40 -9.99 -10.39
CA LEU A 219 -31.49 -10.11 -9.42
C LEU A 219 -32.85 -10.30 -10.11
N LYS A 220 -33.17 -9.48 -11.12
CA LYS A 220 -34.43 -9.56 -11.87
C LYS A 220 -34.60 -10.88 -12.63
N SER A 221 -33.52 -11.37 -13.23
CA SER A 221 -33.49 -12.63 -13.98
C SER A 221 -33.37 -13.87 -13.10
N ARG A 222 -33.26 -13.71 -11.78
CA ARG A 222 -33.12 -14.81 -10.80
C ARG A 222 -31.92 -15.74 -11.06
N ARG A 223 -30.90 -15.31 -11.81
CA ARG A 223 -29.72 -16.13 -12.14
C ARG A 223 -28.89 -16.58 -10.93
N PHE A 224 -29.11 -15.96 -9.77
CA PHE A 224 -28.50 -16.34 -8.50
C PHE A 224 -29.11 -17.63 -7.89
N VAL A 225 -30.27 -18.08 -8.37
CA VAL A 225 -30.93 -19.30 -7.90
C VAL A 225 -30.22 -20.53 -8.49
N PRO A 226 -29.77 -21.50 -7.67
CA PRO A 226 -29.19 -22.74 -8.18
C PRO A 226 -30.21 -23.61 -8.95
N PRO A 227 -29.77 -24.45 -9.92
CA PRO A 227 -28.39 -24.60 -10.38
C PRO A 227 -27.92 -23.39 -11.20
N HIS A 228 -26.65 -23.00 -11.03
CA HIS A 228 -26.10 -21.83 -11.71
C HIS A 228 -25.63 -22.17 -13.12
N GLU A 229 -26.09 -21.41 -14.11
CA GLU A 229 -25.62 -21.49 -15.49
C GLU A 229 -24.49 -20.48 -15.73
N PRO A 230 -23.25 -20.92 -16.02
CA PRO A 230 -22.13 -20.03 -16.29
C PRO A 230 -22.39 -19.13 -17.50
N ALA A 231 -22.10 -17.83 -17.36
CA ALA A 231 -22.38 -16.80 -18.37
C ALA A 231 -21.15 -15.97 -18.77
N GLY A 232 -19.95 -16.43 -18.43
CA GLY A 232 -18.71 -15.69 -18.70
C GLY A 232 -18.21 -15.91 -20.12
N TRP A 233 -18.26 -14.88 -20.96
CA TRP A 233 -17.75 -14.95 -22.34
C TRP A 233 -16.24 -14.69 -22.42
N TYR A 234 -15.67 -13.96 -21.45
CA TYR A 234 -14.26 -13.56 -21.53
C TYR A 234 -13.30 -14.76 -21.50
N ALA A 235 -13.60 -15.77 -20.69
CA ALA A 235 -12.78 -16.97 -20.56
C ALA A 235 -12.57 -17.72 -21.89
N THR A 236 -13.50 -17.58 -22.84
CA THR A 236 -13.41 -18.22 -24.18
C THR A 236 -12.96 -17.25 -25.28
N SER A 237 -12.67 -15.98 -24.95
CA SER A 237 -12.32 -14.93 -25.91
C SER A 237 -10.85 -14.94 -26.36
N ASN A 238 -10.01 -15.79 -25.77
CA ASN A 238 -8.54 -15.74 -25.88
C ASN A 238 -7.92 -14.39 -25.43
N GLY A 239 -8.64 -13.61 -24.64
CA GLY A 239 -8.14 -12.39 -24.03
C GLY A 239 -7.02 -12.65 -23.01
N PRO A 240 -6.16 -11.64 -22.74
CA PRO A 240 -5.07 -11.78 -21.78
C PRO A 240 -5.59 -11.97 -20.36
N VAL A 241 -4.97 -12.85 -19.57
CA VAL A 241 -5.35 -13.08 -18.17
C VAL A 241 -4.18 -12.69 -17.26
N SER A 242 -4.46 -11.84 -16.27
CA SER A 242 -3.48 -11.43 -15.26
C SER A 242 -4.10 -11.31 -13.87
N HIS A 243 -3.30 -11.51 -12.83
CA HIS A 243 -3.65 -11.09 -11.47
C HIS A 243 -3.51 -9.57 -11.32
N ALA A 244 -4.36 -8.96 -10.49
CA ALA A 244 -4.37 -7.54 -10.14
C ALA A 244 -4.10 -7.36 -8.63
N PRO A 245 -2.83 -7.47 -8.19
CA PRO A 245 -2.46 -7.38 -6.78
C PRO A 245 -2.75 -6.01 -6.18
N LYS A 246 -2.87 -5.97 -4.84
CA LYS A 246 -3.15 -4.74 -4.10
C LYS A 246 -2.07 -3.68 -4.38
N THR A 247 -2.50 -2.47 -4.72
CA THR A 247 -1.59 -1.35 -4.98
C THR A 247 -0.79 -0.97 -3.74
N THR A 248 0.47 -0.63 -3.96
CA THR A 248 1.45 -0.21 -2.96
C THR A 248 2.00 1.17 -3.31
N LYS A 249 2.78 1.77 -2.40
CA LYS A 249 3.49 3.03 -2.70
C LYS A 249 4.56 2.86 -3.77
N GLN A 250 5.11 1.65 -3.91
CA GLN A 250 6.17 1.35 -4.88
C GLN A 250 5.65 1.31 -6.31
N ASP A 251 4.38 0.93 -6.52
CA ASP A 251 3.78 0.90 -7.87
C ASP A 251 3.76 2.29 -8.54
N ARG A 252 3.76 3.33 -7.72
CA ARG A 252 3.81 4.75 -8.11
C ARG A 252 5.21 5.26 -8.43
N PHE A 253 6.24 4.43 -8.24
CA PHE A 253 7.62 4.78 -8.55
C PHE A 253 7.82 4.87 -10.06
N VAL A 254 8.49 5.95 -10.47
CA VAL A 254 8.89 6.22 -11.85
C VAL A 254 10.42 6.19 -11.92
N ASP A 255 10.91 5.14 -12.56
CA ASP A 255 12.26 5.08 -13.11
C ASP A 255 12.22 5.56 -14.57
N PHE A 256 12.85 6.71 -14.86
CA PHE A 256 12.90 7.26 -16.21
C PHE A 256 13.80 6.44 -17.16
N GLY A 257 14.75 5.68 -16.63
CA GLY A 257 15.65 4.83 -17.40
C GLY A 257 15.02 3.52 -17.85
N GLN A 258 14.00 3.05 -17.13
CA GLN A 258 13.32 1.78 -17.41
C GLN A 258 11.93 1.96 -17.99
N HIS A 259 11.19 3.01 -17.59
CA HIS A 259 9.82 3.19 -18.05
C HIS A 259 9.73 4.07 -19.30
N THR A 260 8.90 3.62 -20.23
CA THR A 260 8.42 4.40 -21.37
C THR A 260 7.48 5.52 -20.92
N LEU A 261 7.28 6.54 -21.76
CA LEU A 261 6.37 7.63 -21.43
C LEU A 261 4.92 7.14 -21.24
N ALA A 262 4.50 6.14 -22.02
CA ALA A 262 3.18 5.54 -21.89
C ALA A 262 2.98 4.88 -20.52
N GLU A 263 3.97 4.16 -20.00
CA GLU A 263 3.91 3.54 -18.67
C GLU A 263 3.92 4.58 -17.55
N ILE A 264 4.70 5.65 -17.71
CA ILE A 264 4.73 6.78 -16.75
C ILE A 264 3.34 7.44 -16.66
N LEU A 265 2.73 7.74 -17.81
CA LEU A 265 1.39 8.32 -17.84
C LEU A 265 0.34 7.34 -17.33
N ALA A 266 0.44 6.05 -17.65
CA ALA A 266 -0.47 5.03 -17.14
C ALA A 266 -0.40 4.91 -15.61
N LYS A 267 0.80 5.01 -14.99
CA LYS A 267 0.96 5.09 -13.53
C LYS A 267 0.29 6.33 -12.96
N LEU A 268 0.45 7.49 -13.61
CA LEU A 268 -0.18 8.74 -13.19
C LEU A 268 -1.72 8.65 -13.25
N HIS A 269 -2.26 8.13 -14.35
CA HIS A 269 -3.70 7.95 -14.51
C HIS A 269 -4.30 6.90 -13.56
N ALA A 270 -3.57 5.81 -13.29
CA ALA A 270 -4.02 4.75 -12.41
C ALA A 270 -3.96 5.13 -10.93
N PHE A 271 -2.90 5.81 -10.49
CA PHE A 271 -2.63 6.02 -9.07
C PHE A 271 -2.73 7.48 -8.62
N GLY A 272 -2.87 8.42 -9.54
CA GLY A 272 -2.62 9.84 -9.30
C GLY A 272 -1.12 10.08 -9.11
N ASP A 273 -0.77 10.95 -8.16
CA ASP A 273 0.61 11.33 -7.84
C ASP A 273 1.59 10.15 -7.88
N SER A 274 2.57 10.26 -8.78
CA SER A 274 3.70 9.36 -8.92
C SER A 274 4.94 9.96 -8.26
N TRP A 275 6.04 9.22 -8.16
CA TRP A 275 7.26 9.75 -7.55
C TRP A 275 8.52 9.15 -8.14
N CYS A 276 9.63 9.89 -8.09
CA CYS A 276 10.95 9.42 -8.48
C CYS A 276 11.99 9.82 -7.42
N THR A 277 13.18 9.22 -7.54
CA THR A 277 14.36 9.59 -6.74
C THR A 277 15.25 10.49 -7.58
N LEU A 278 15.68 11.61 -6.99
CA LEU A 278 16.63 12.53 -7.60
C LEU A 278 18.07 12.07 -7.34
N PRO A 279 19.07 12.55 -8.11
CA PRO A 279 20.47 12.15 -7.91
C PRO A 279 21.03 12.40 -6.51
N ASN A 280 20.49 13.40 -5.80
CA ASN A 280 20.86 13.70 -4.42
C ASN A 280 20.15 12.81 -3.38
N GLY A 281 19.41 11.78 -3.80
CA GLY A 281 18.64 10.90 -2.94
C GLY A 281 17.28 11.44 -2.52
N ASP A 282 16.96 12.70 -2.80
CA ASP A 282 15.67 13.29 -2.45
C ASP A 282 14.54 12.64 -3.26
N ARG A 283 13.38 12.47 -2.62
CA ARG A 283 12.16 12.08 -3.29
C ARG A 283 11.45 13.30 -3.89
N LEU A 284 11.07 13.16 -5.16
CA LEU A 284 10.22 14.11 -5.87
C LEU A 284 8.87 13.47 -6.21
N ILE A 285 7.79 14.12 -5.81
CA ILE A 285 6.42 13.74 -6.16
C ILE A 285 6.04 14.46 -7.46
N LEU A 286 5.55 13.71 -8.44
CA LEU A 286 5.16 14.14 -9.77
C LEU A 286 3.63 14.21 -9.81
N HIS A 287 3.09 15.40 -10.08
CA HIS A 287 1.63 15.64 -10.04
C HIS A 287 1.03 15.76 -11.43
N ASP A 288 1.72 16.45 -12.35
CA ASP A 288 1.19 16.74 -13.68
C ASP A 288 2.30 16.58 -14.72
N ILE A 289 2.15 15.54 -15.53
CA ILE A 289 3.05 15.17 -16.63
C ILE A 289 2.22 15.14 -17.92
N VAL A 290 2.66 15.87 -18.93
CA VAL A 290 1.93 15.97 -20.21
C VAL A 290 2.84 15.54 -21.36
N ASP A 291 2.36 14.61 -22.19
CA ASP A 291 3.07 14.21 -23.42
C ASP A 291 3.16 15.42 -24.37
N THR A 292 4.36 15.77 -24.80
CA THR A 292 4.57 16.89 -25.74
C THR A 292 4.44 16.45 -27.20
N GLY A 293 4.31 15.14 -27.46
CA GLY A 293 4.35 14.56 -28.81
C GLY A 293 5.75 14.53 -29.42
N MET A 294 6.77 14.98 -28.69
CA MET A 294 8.14 15.11 -29.20
C MET A 294 8.99 13.87 -28.89
N ILE A 295 9.97 13.63 -29.76
CA ILE A 295 11.04 12.65 -29.54
C ILE A 295 12.35 13.41 -29.41
N ASP A 296 13.17 13.03 -28.44
CA ASP A 296 14.46 13.67 -28.21
C ASP A 296 15.49 13.30 -29.29
N ALA A 297 15.65 14.19 -30.27
CA ALA A 297 16.64 14.04 -31.33
C ALA A 297 18.09 14.05 -30.83
N ALA A 298 18.37 14.67 -29.68
CA ALA A 298 19.74 14.76 -29.15
C ALA A 298 20.15 13.53 -28.32
N GLN A 299 19.26 12.52 -28.18
CA GLN A 299 19.52 11.28 -27.44
C GLN A 299 20.13 11.49 -26.04
N ARG A 300 19.60 12.46 -25.28
CA ARG A 300 20.02 12.74 -23.90
C ARG A 300 19.83 11.52 -23.00
N ALA A 301 20.46 11.50 -21.83
CA ALA A 301 20.12 10.48 -20.83
C ALA A 301 18.64 10.62 -20.39
N PRO A 302 17.93 9.52 -20.11
CA PRO A 302 16.60 9.59 -19.50
C PRO A 302 16.61 10.33 -18.16
N GLY A 303 15.57 11.10 -17.87
CA GLY A 303 15.49 11.91 -16.66
C GLY A 303 14.83 13.27 -16.85
N ILE A 304 14.96 14.13 -15.84
CA ILE A 304 14.40 15.49 -15.83
C ILE A 304 15.48 16.48 -16.29
N PHE A 305 15.11 17.39 -17.20
CA PHE A 305 16.02 18.37 -17.76
C PHE A 305 15.31 19.68 -18.12
N ILE A 306 16.09 20.69 -18.50
CA ILE A 306 15.61 21.97 -19.04
C ILE A 306 16.25 22.15 -20.40
N ASP A 307 15.45 22.49 -21.40
CA ASP A 307 15.95 22.90 -22.72
C ASP A 307 15.08 24.01 -23.31
N PRO A 308 15.54 25.27 -23.27
CA PRO A 308 14.81 26.41 -23.83
C PRO A 308 14.61 26.32 -25.36
N THR A 309 15.38 25.48 -26.06
CA THR A 309 15.27 25.34 -27.52
C THR A 309 14.12 24.42 -27.95
N LEU A 310 13.67 23.55 -27.04
CA LEU A 310 12.62 22.57 -27.32
C LEU A 310 11.21 23.10 -27.10
N THR A 311 11.05 24.20 -26.36
CA THR A 311 9.74 24.74 -26.00
C THR A 311 9.71 26.26 -26.13
N ALA A 312 8.64 26.79 -26.72
CA ALA A 312 8.41 28.24 -26.79
C ALA A 312 8.25 28.89 -25.39
N THR A 313 7.85 28.11 -24.38
CA THR A 313 7.76 28.55 -23.00
C THR A 313 9.13 28.50 -22.33
N PRO A 314 9.73 29.64 -21.94
CA PRO A 314 10.96 29.63 -21.18
C PRO A 314 10.73 28.98 -19.82
N ASN A 315 11.71 28.23 -19.32
CA ASN A 315 11.67 27.55 -18.03
C ASN A 315 10.53 26.54 -17.91
N LEU A 316 10.45 25.58 -18.83
CA LEU A 316 9.66 24.36 -18.65
C LEU A 316 10.56 23.20 -18.23
N LEU A 317 10.14 22.43 -17.21
CA LEU A 317 10.80 21.17 -16.87
C LEU A 317 10.33 20.11 -17.87
N LEU A 318 11.29 19.43 -18.47
CA LEU A 318 11.05 18.35 -19.41
C LEU A 318 11.49 17.02 -18.80
N ILE A 319 10.80 15.96 -19.17
CA ILE A 319 11.12 14.58 -18.84
C ILE A 319 11.44 13.88 -20.15
N ARG A 320 12.59 13.20 -20.19
CA ARG A 320 12.88 12.21 -21.23
C ARG A 320 12.69 10.82 -20.65
N ALA A 321 11.75 10.06 -21.21
CA ALA A 321 11.51 8.67 -20.82
C ALA A 321 12.48 7.70 -21.53
N ALA A 322 12.48 6.42 -21.12
CA ALA A 322 13.36 5.39 -21.67
C ALA A 322 13.20 5.22 -23.18
N CYS A 323 11.97 5.38 -23.68
CA CYS A 323 11.64 5.30 -25.11
C CYS A 323 12.06 6.55 -25.92
N GLY A 324 12.76 7.51 -25.32
CA GLY A 324 13.21 8.75 -25.97
C GLY A 324 12.14 9.81 -26.20
N LYS A 325 10.87 9.53 -25.86
CA LYS A 325 9.79 10.52 -25.89
C LYS A 325 9.96 11.56 -24.78
N ILE A 326 9.51 12.78 -25.06
CA ILE A 326 9.57 13.91 -24.15
C ILE A 326 8.17 14.21 -23.60
N ALA A 327 8.12 14.57 -22.32
CA ALA A 327 6.95 15.12 -21.66
C ALA A 327 7.30 16.39 -20.88
N SER A 328 6.32 17.25 -20.61
CA SER A 328 6.49 18.37 -19.70
C SER A 328 6.09 17.98 -18.27
N LEU A 329 6.88 18.40 -17.29
CA LEU A 329 6.55 18.30 -15.87
C LEU A 329 6.02 19.64 -15.38
N ASN A 330 4.70 19.79 -15.42
CA ASN A 330 4.04 21.05 -15.10
C ASN A 330 3.97 21.29 -13.59
N LYS A 331 3.88 20.22 -12.77
CA LYS A 331 3.78 20.34 -11.32
C LYS A 331 4.44 19.19 -10.57
N SER A 332 5.22 19.53 -9.55
CA SER A 332 5.90 18.58 -8.66
C SER A 332 6.04 19.11 -7.23
N THR A 333 6.40 18.25 -6.29
CA THR A 333 6.63 18.57 -4.86
C THR A 333 7.85 17.81 -4.32
N TYR A 334 8.78 18.49 -3.66
CA TYR A 334 9.81 17.82 -2.85
C TYR A 334 9.20 17.24 -1.58
N GLU A 335 9.69 16.07 -1.18
CA GLU A 335 9.30 15.48 0.10
C GLU A 335 9.48 16.46 1.28
N GLY A 336 8.49 16.48 2.17
CA GLY A 336 8.45 17.38 3.34
C GLY A 336 8.14 18.85 3.04
N LYS A 337 8.00 19.26 1.77
CA LYS A 337 7.68 20.65 1.39
C LYS A 337 6.19 20.83 1.07
N LYS A 338 5.79 22.10 0.94
CA LYS A 338 4.42 22.46 0.50
C LYS A 338 4.17 21.91 -0.91
N HIS A 339 2.95 21.45 -1.14
CA HIS A 339 2.52 20.90 -2.42
C HIS A 339 2.65 21.95 -3.55
N GLY A 340 3.23 21.54 -4.69
CA GLY A 340 3.43 22.37 -5.87
C GLY A 340 4.74 23.17 -5.91
N PHE A 341 5.57 23.12 -4.86
CA PHE A 341 6.83 23.87 -4.78
C PHE A 341 8.05 23.08 -5.29
N GLY A 342 7.84 21.98 -6.01
CA GLY A 342 8.94 21.16 -6.55
C GLY A 342 9.68 21.81 -7.71
N ASN A 343 8.93 22.43 -8.62
CA ASN A 343 9.47 22.90 -9.90
C ASN A 343 10.52 23.99 -9.70
N GLU A 344 10.29 24.96 -8.82
CA GLU A 344 11.22 26.09 -8.63
C GLU A 344 12.59 25.62 -8.13
N LYS A 345 12.62 24.66 -7.19
CA LYS A 345 13.88 24.10 -6.68
C LYS A 345 14.59 23.28 -7.76
N LEU A 346 13.87 22.45 -8.53
CA LEU A 346 14.44 21.72 -9.66
C LEU A 346 15.04 22.67 -10.70
N MET A 347 14.35 23.78 -11.00
CA MET A 347 14.85 24.78 -11.94
C MET A 347 16.18 25.36 -11.48
N ARG A 348 16.28 25.75 -10.20
CA ARG A 348 17.54 26.26 -9.65
C ARG A 348 18.64 25.20 -9.69
N MET A 349 18.33 23.93 -9.42
CA MET A 349 19.30 22.83 -9.45
C MET A 349 19.81 22.54 -10.88
N LEU A 350 18.93 22.62 -11.87
CA LEU A 350 19.24 22.26 -13.27
C LEU A 350 19.75 23.45 -14.11
N ALA A 351 19.63 24.68 -13.61
CA ALA A 351 20.08 25.89 -14.30
C ALA A 351 21.59 25.82 -14.62
N PRO A 352 22.03 26.30 -15.81
CA PRO A 352 23.42 26.22 -16.25
C PRO A 352 24.44 26.81 -15.27
N ALA A 353 24.09 27.92 -14.60
CA ALA A 353 24.92 28.59 -13.59
C ALA A 353 25.19 27.71 -12.35
N ASN A 354 24.36 26.69 -12.10
CA ASN A 354 24.52 25.74 -11.01
C ASN A 354 24.97 24.35 -11.47
N ARG A 355 25.16 24.08 -12.77
CA ARG A 355 25.75 22.81 -13.23
C ARG A 355 27.18 22.63 -12.73
N GLY A 356 27.97 23.72 -12.69
CA GLY A 356 29.29 23.74 -12.06
C GLY A 356 29.21 23.42 -10.56
N ASN A 357 28.26 24.01 -9.84
CA ASN A 357 28.04 23.72 -8.42
C ASN A 357 27.43 22.33 -8.15
N PHE A 358 26.68 21.74 -9.08
CA PHE A 358 26.12 20.39 -8.91
C PHE A 358 27.18 19.31 -9.12
N ILE A 359 28.10 19.50 -10.09
CA ILE A 359 29.26 18.61 -10.24
C ILE A 359 30.26 18.86 -9.09
N ASN A 360 30.52 20.11 -8.72
CA ASN A 360 31.46 20.45 -7.64
C ASN A 360 30.92 20.07 -6.24
N ASN A 361 29.62 20.20 -5.95
CA ASN A 361 29.06 19.72 -4.67
C ASN A 361 28.99 18.19 -4.57
N PHE A 362 29.17 17.46 -5.67
CA PHE A 362 29.26 16.00 -5.70
C PHE A 362 30.70 15.49 -5.70
N ILE A 363 31.66 16.28 -6.19
CA ILE A 363 33.10 15.94 -6.20
C ILE A 363 33.81 16.48 -4.96
N GLU A 364 33.35 17.59 -4.37
CA GLU A 364 33.99 18.22 -3.21
C GLU A 364 32.99 18.57 -2.10
N PRO A 365 32.92 17.77 -1.01
CA PRO A 365 32.37 18.27 0.23
C PRO A 365 33.38 19.28 0.79
N ALA A 366 32.93 20.52 0.94
CA ALA A 366 33.61 21.67 1.51
C ALA A 366 34.93 21.38 2.27
N GLY A 367 36.05 21.84 1.69
CA GLY A 367 37.31 22.08 2.39
C GLY A 367 38.39 21.04 2.18
N LEU A 368 38.92 20.93 0.96
CA LEU A 368 40.26 20.38 0.74
C LEU A 368 41.09 21.43 0.00
N THR A 369 42.00 22.07 0.73
CA THR A 369 43.14 22.74 0.12
C THR A 369 43.96 21.70 -0.63
N GLU A 370 44.31 21.97 -1.88
CA GLU A 370 44.96 21.08 -2.87
C GLU A 370 46.34 20.47 -2.49
N ASN A 371 46.70 20.33 -1.21
CA ASN A 371 48.01 19.77 -0.80
C ASN A 371 48.02 18.97 0.51
N GLU A 372 46.89 18.48 1.02
CA GLU A 372 46.91 17.56 2.16
C GLU A 372 46.77 16.10 1.68
N GLU A 373 47.83 15.32 1.88
CA GLU A 373 47.86 13.88 1.64
C GLU A 373 46.74 13.20 2.45
N ASP A 374 45.95 12.33 1.82
CA ASP A 374 44.84 11.64 2.48
C ASP A 374 45.30 10.95 3.77
N GLU A 375 44.73 11.34 4.92
CA GLU A 375 45.11 10.84 6.24
C GLU A 375 45.06 9.30 6.31
N TYR A 376 44.17 8.67 5.53
CA TYR A 376 44.07 7.22 5.43
C TYR A 376 45.26 6.58 4.71
N GLU A 377 45.73 7.18 3.62
CA GLU A 377 46.93 6.73 2.91
C GLU A 377 48.23 7.02 3.69
N ALA A 378 48.24 8.07 4.50
CA ALA A 378 49.33 8.36 5.43
C ALA A 378 49.37 7.33 6.57
N TRP A 379 48.23 7.06 7.23
CA TRP A 379 48.10 6.09 8.32
C TRP A 379 48.57 4.68 7.90
N LYS A 380 48.16 4.22 6.71
CA LYS A 380 48.57 2.91 6.16
C LYS A 380 50.09 2.76 5.98
N ARG A 381 50.82 3.87 5.78
CA ARG A 381 52.28 3.86 5.57
C ARG A 381 53.06 4.05 6.86
N SER A 382 52.54 4.83 7.81
CA SER A 382 53.31 5.25 9.00
C SER A 382 52.96 4.50 10.27
N GLU A 383 51.73 3.99 10.43
CA GLU A 383 51.26 3.49 11.73
C GLU A 383 51.29 1.96 11.87
N PRO A 384 51.66 1.45 13.06
CA PRO A 384 51.55 0.03 13.35
C PRO A 384 50.07 -0.38 13.43
N ILE A 385 49.75 -1.50 12.79
CA ILE A 385 48.44 -2.16 12.92
C ILE A 385 48.28 -2.59 14.38
N ALA A 386 47.14 -2.25 14.99
CA ALA A 386 46.84 -2.63 16.36
C ALA A 386 46.91 -4.17 16.54
N GLY A 387 47.69 -4.64 17.52
CA GLY A 387 47.79 -6.06 17.84
C GLY A 387 46.51 -6.65 18.45
N GLU A 388 46.42 -7.98 18.53
CA GLU A 388 45.28 -8.65 19.18
C GLU A 388 45.13 -8.20 20.65
N GLY A 389 43.91 -7.78 21.02
CA GLY A 389 43.55 -7.38 22.39
C GLY A 389 43.61 -5.87 22.67
N VAL A 390 43.99 -5.03 21.71
CA VAL A 390 43.95 -3.56 21.85
C VAL A 390 42.51 -3.07 21.67
N ASP A 391 42.04 -2.19 22.58
CA ASP A 391 40.75 -1.51 22.47
C ASP A 391 40.77 -0.59 21.23
N PRO A 392 39.95 -0.86 20.19
CA PRO A 392 39.97 -0.09 18.96
C PRO A 392 39.70 1.40 19.16
N ILE A 393 38.88 1.77 20.16
CA ILE A 393 38.57 3.18 20.43
C ILE A 393 39.80 3.89 21.00
N LYS A 394 40.53 3.24 21.91
CA LYS A 394 41.76 3.81 22.50
C LYS A 394 42.85 4.00 21.45
N TYR A 395 43.02 3.03 20.56
CA TYR A 395 43.95 3.11 19.44
C TYR A 395 43.70 4.36 18.58
N TRP A 396 42.46 4.59 18.15
CA TRP A 396 42.15 5.76 17.31
C TRP A 396 42.22 7.09 18.06
N VAL A 397 42.04 7.08 19.38
CA VAL A 397 42.22 8.28 20.21
C VAL A 397 43.70 8.68 20.28
N GLU A 398 44.61 7.72 20.45
CA GLU A 398 46.06 7.99 20.48
C GLU A 398 46.59 8.54 19.14
N LEU A 399 45.89 8.24 18.04
CA LEU A 399 46.21 8.72 16.70
C LEU A 399 45.60 10.09 16.37
N ARG A 400 44.76 10.66 17.23
CA ARG A 400 43.97 11.87 16.93
C ARG A 400 44.81 13.10 16.60
N ASP A 401 45.96 13.26 17.24
CA ASP A 401 46.83 14.42 16.98
C ASP A 401 47.54 14.31 15.62
N ARG A 402 47.66 13.09 15.08
CA ARG A 402 48.41 12.80 13.85
C ARG A 402 47.49 12.55 12.65
N HIS A 403 46.29 12.04 12.90
CA HIS A 403 45.24 11.79 11.91
C HIS A 403 43.87 12.27 12.45
N PRO A 404 43.65 13.59 12.59
CA PRO A 404 42.49 14.14 13.28
C PRO A 404 41.16 13.79 12.61
N SER A 405 41.10 13.78 11.27
CA SER A 405 39.88 13.50 10.51
C SER A 405 39.58 12.00 10.50
N LEU A 406 40.60 11.16 10.26
CA LEU A 406 40.46 9.71 10.21
C LEU A 406 40.17 9.13 11.59
N SER A 407 40.86 9.58 12.63
CA SER A 407 40.59 9.17 14.02
C SER A 407 39.19 9.57 14.46
N LYS A 408 38.71 10.76 14.09
CA LYS A 408 37.33 11.17 14.39
C LYS A 408 36.32 10.25 13.71
N PHE A 409 36.48 10.01 12.42
CA PHE A 409 35.61 9.10 11.66
C PHE A 409 35.60 7.67 12.25
N ALA A 410 36.77 7.14 12.57
CA ALA A 410 36.92 5.80 13.14
C ALA A 410 36.30 5.72 14.54
N ILE A 411 36.49 6.72 15.39
CA ILE A 411 35.86 6.77 16.71
C ILE A 411 34.35 6.83 16.56
N ASP A 412 33.81 7.70 15.72
CA ASP A 412 32.36 7.82 15.48
C ASP A 412 31.75 6.49 15.00
N MET A 413 32.43 5.80 14.09
CA MET A 413 31.99 4.48 13.60
C MET A 413 32.12 3.36 14.64
N LEU A 414 33.19 3.36 15.45
CA LEU A 414 33.46 2.29 16.41
C LEU A 414 32.73 2.48 17.74
N SER A 415 32.34 3.73 18.08
CA SER A 415 31.51 4.02 19.25
C SER A 415 30.03 3.77 19.02
N ILE A 416 29.60 3.70 17.75
CA ILE A 416 28.23 3.33 17.37
C ILE A 416 28.22 1.81 17.08
N PRO A 417 27.59 0.97 17.91
CA PRO A 417 27.55 -0.45 17.63
C PRO A 417 26.80 -0.70 16.31
N GLY A 418 27.44 -1.40 15.37
CA GLY A 418 26.75 -1.97 14.22
C GLY A 418 25.73 -2.99 14.73
N SER A 419 24.44 -2.65 14.71
CA SER A 419 23.38 -3.61 15.04
C SER A 419 22.20 -3.54 14.08
N SER A 420 21.72 -4.73 13.71
CA SER A 420 20.29 -4.98 13.64
C SER A 420 19.69 -4.76 15.04
N CYS A 421 19.00 -3.63 15.22
CA CYS A 421 18.13 -3.21 16.33
C CYS A 421 18.48 -3.68 17.78
N GLU A 422 19.38 -2.95 18.46
CA GLU A 422 19.59 -3.03 19.92
C GLU A 422 18.53 -2.32 20.78
N CYS A 423 17.67 -1.48 20.20
CA CYS A 423 16.57 -0.87 20.96
C CYS A 423 15.66 -1.93 21.58
N GLU A 424 15.50 -3.11 20.95
CA GLU A 424 14.68 -4.20 21.49
C GLU A 424 15.37 -4.99 22.64
N ARG A 425 16.71 -5.06 22.67
CA ARG A 425 17.42 -5.77 23.76
C ARG A 425 17.45 -4.98 25.06
N LEU A 426 17.56 -3.66 24.97
CA LEU A 426 17.64 -2.78 26.14
C LEU A 426 16.33 -2.78 26.96
N PHE A 427 15.18 -2.92 26.30
CA PHE A 427 13.88 -3.08 26.98
C PHE A 427 13.68 -4.47 27.60
N SER A 428 14.40 -5.49 27.09
CA SER A 428 14.32 -6.86 27.61
C SER A 428 15.20 -7.08 28.85
N GLU A 429 16.30 -6.33 29.00
CA GLU A 429 17.15 -6.36 30.19
C GLU A 429 16.55 -5.61 31.40
N LEU A 430 15.71 -4.59 31.17
CA LEU A 430 15.13 -3.75 32.23
C LEU A 430 13.79 -4.27 32.78
N GLY A 431 13.18 -5.29 32.16
CA GLY A 431 11.91 -5.87 32.62
C GLY A 431 10.69 -4.93 32.55
N ASP A 432 10.82 -3.76 31.95
CA ASP A 432 9.80 -2.71 31.93
C ASP A 432 9.29 -2.49 30.50
N LEU A 433 8.30 -3.30 30.12
CA LEU A 433 7.87 -3.45 28.73
C LEU A 433 6.78 -2.45 28.29
N LEU A 434 6.23 -1.60 29.17
CA LEU A 434 4.93 -0.95 28.90
C LEU A 434 4.75 0.50 29.36
N GLU A 435 5.79 1.31 29.58
CA GLU A 435 5.60 2.71 30.00
C GLU A 435 5.63 3.76 28.84
N PRO A 436 4.84 4.86 28.88
CA PRO A 436 4.70 5.84 27.80
C PRO A 436 5.99 6.55 27.34
N ARG A 437 7.07 6.54 28.14
CA ARG A 437 8.40 7.09 27.78
C ARG A 437 8.96 6.47 26.50
N ARG A 438 8.60 5.21 26.16
CA ARG A 438 9.03 4.51 24.94
C ARG A 438 8.57 5.20 23.64
N ARG A 439 7.53 6.05 23.68
CA ARG A 439 6.96 6.70 22.49
C ARG A 439 7.55 8.08 22.16
N SER A 440 8.37 8.64 23.04
CA SER A 440 8.89 10.02 22.89
C SER A 440 10.40 10.12 22.65
N ILE A 441 11.17 9.04 22.80
CA ILE A 441 12.62 9.09 22.60
C ILE A 441 12.95 9.07 21.10
N SER A 442 13.61 10.12 20.61
CA SER A 442 14.06 10.19 19.21
C SER A 442 15.25 9.26 18.94
N PRO A 443 15.40 8.73 17.71
CA PRO A 443 16.56 7.91 17.34
C PRO A 443 17.91 8.62 17.57
N GLN A 444 17.94 9.94 17.41
CA GLN A 444 19.13 10.78 17.61
C GLN A 444 19.52 10.83 19.09
N LEU A 445 18.54 10.97 19.98
CA LEU A 445 18.77 10.99 21.42
C LEU A 445 19.30 9.64 21.92
N LEU A 446 18.71 8.55 21.42
CA LEU A 446 19.14 7.19 21.74
C LEU A 446 20.58 6.92 21.28
N ALA A 447 20.96 7.43 20.10
CA ALA A 447 22.33 7.34 19.60
C ALA A 447 23.32 8.12 20.47
N ALA A 448 22.98 9.35 20.87
CA ALA A 448 23.82 10.18 21.74
C ALA A 448 24.05 9.53 23.12
N ILE A 449 23.00 9.01 23.76
CA ILE A 449 23.04 8.31 25.05
C ILE A 449 23.97 7.08 24.99
N GLN A 450 23.93 6.31 23.90
CA GLN A 450 24.78 5.14 23.72
C GLN A 450 26.25 5.52 23.50
N CYS A 451 26.49 6.60 22.75
CA CYS A 451 27.82 7.15 22.52
C CYS A 451 28.48 7.56 23.85
N ASP A 452 27.76 8.35 24.67
CA ASP A 452 28.24 8.80 25.97
C ASP A 452 28.53 7.62 26.92
N ARG A 453 27.64 6.61 26.98
CA ARG A 453 27.88 5.41 27.79
C ARG A 453 29.13 4.65 27.38
N ARG A 454 29.38 4.52 26.07
CA ARG A 454 30.57 3.85 25.55
C ARG A 454 31.83 4.66 25.84
N TRP A 455 31.79 5.97 25.68
CA TRP A 455 32.89 6.86 26.04
C TRP A 455 33.23 6.77 27.53
N ILE A 456 32.23 6.78 28.42
CA ILE A 456 32.45 6.61 29.85
C ILE A 456 33.07 5.23 30.17
N ARG A 457 32.56 4.14 29.57
CA ARG A 457 33.12 2.79 29.75
C ARG A 457 34.56 2.67 29.24
N ALA A 458 34.88 3.39 28.17
CA ALA A 458 36.24 3.48 27.62
C ALA A 458 37.17 4.39 28.46
N GLY A 459 36.62 5.13 29.43
CA GLY A 459 37.37 5.95 30.40
C GLY A 459 37.35 7.46 30.14
N PHE A 460 36.45 7.96 29.29
CA PHE A 460 36.36 9.39 28.94
C PHE A 460 35.34 10.14 29.83
N GLY A 461 35.75 11.28 30.41
CA GLY A 461 34.90 12.19 31.20
C GLY A 461 35.64 12.93 32.31
N SER A 462 35.19 14.14 32.69
CA SER A 462 35.85 15.00 33.69
C SER A 462 35.41 14.69 35.14
N GLY A 463 35.73 13.49 35.63
CA GLY A 463 35.53 13.12 37.03
C GLY A 463 35.92 11.68 37.34
N GLU A 464 36.30 11.41 38.60
CA GLU A 464 36.56 10.06 39.11
C GLU A 464 35.33 9.17 38.88
N VAL A 465 35.48 8.16 38.02
CA VAL A 465 34.44 7.19 37.69
C VAL A 465 34.36 6.17 38.82
N PRO A 466 33.23 6.02 39.56
CA PRO A 466 33.05 4.87 40.42
C PRO A 466 32.94 3.63 39.53
N VAL A 467 33.84 2.69 39.75
CA VAL A 467 33.91 1.39 39.09
C VAL A 467 32.56 0.67 39.17
N LYS A 468 32.08 0.14 38.03
CA LYS A 468 30.98 -0.83 37.90
C LYS A 468 29.60 -0.43 38.47
N GLY A 469 29.27 0.86 38.51
CA GLY A 469 27.88 1.30 38.69
C GLY A 469 27.14 1.43 37.35
N VAL A 470 25.95 0.85 37.22
CA VAL A 470 25.01 1.16 36.11
C VAL A 470 24.52 2.59 36.34
N ILE A 471 25.12 3.57 35.68
CA ILE A 471 24.60 4.95 35.68
C ILE A 471 23.20 4.91 35.05
N SER A 472 22.20 5.35 35.81
CA SER A 472 20.81 5.33 35.35
C SER A 472 20.58 6.38 34.25
N ASP A 473 19.55 6.18 33.42
CA ASP A 473 19.21 7.15 32.37
C ASP A 473 18.86 8.53 32.97
N GLU A 474 18.31 8.57 34.18
CA GLU A 474 17.96 9.78 34.91
C GLU A 474 19.19 10.55 35.40
N GLU A 475 20.25 9.84 35.80
CA GLU A 475 21.52 10.46 36.17
C GLU A 475 22.24 11.04 34.96
N MET A 476 22.19 10.36 33.80
CA MET A 476 22.76 10.89 32.56
C MET A 476 21.98 12.10 32.07
N ASP A 477 20.65 12.06 32.13
CA ASP A 477 19.79 13.18 31.77
C ASP A 477 20.05 14.41 32.63
N ALA A 478 20.16 14.24 33.96
CA ALA A 478 20.46 15.32 34.88
C ALA A 478 21.84 15.95 34.63
N LYS A 479 22.85 15.13 34.28
CA LYS A 479 24.23 15.57 34.10
C LYS A 479 24.46 16.34 32.80
N TYR A 480 23.83 15.93 31.71
CA TYR A 480 24.07 16.50 30.38
C TYR A 480 22.87 17.29 29.83
N GLY A 481 21.78 17.38 30.59
CA GLY A 481 20.58 18.11 30.19
C GLY A 481 19.92 17.51 28.94
N VAL A 482 19.92 16.18 28.82
CA VAL A 482 19.54 15.42 27.62
C VAL A 482 18.07 15.67 27.23
N HIS A 483 17.18 15.87 28.21
CA HIS A 483 15.77 16.25 28.04
C HIS A 483 15.59 17.60 27.36
N LYS A 484 16.61 18.46 27.34
CA LYS A 484 16.56 19.76 26.63
C LYS A 484 16.90 19.65 25.16
N TRP A 485 17.38 18.49 24.71
CA TRP A 485 17.73 18.26 23.31
C TRP A 485 16.49 18.02 22.44
N ASP A 486 15.31 17.89 23.05
CA ASP A 486 13.99 17.86 22.38
C ASP A 486 13.46 19.29 22.05
N ILE A 487 14.27 20.08 21.35
CA ILE A 487 13.78 21.29 20.66
C ILE A 487 14.24 21.25 19.20
N SER A 488 13.54 20.46 18.38
CA SER A 488 12.92 20.85 17.08
C SER A 488 12.54 19.65 16.22
#